data_AF-A0A6L3JR40-F1
#
_entry.id   AF-A0A6L3JR40-F1
#
_cell.length_a   1.000
_cell.length_b   1.000
_cell.length_c   1.000
_cell.angle_alpha   90.00
_cell.angle_beta   90.00
_cell.angle_gamma   90.00
#
_symmetry.space_group_name_H-M   'P 1'
#
loop_
_entity.id
_entity.type
_entity.pdbx_description
1 polymer ?
#
loop_
_entity_poly.entity_id
_entity_poly.type
_entity_poly.pdbx_seq_one_letter_code
_entity_poly.pdbx_strand_id
1 'polypeptide(L)' 'MRKIDLIVLHCSATRADRCYTEYDLITDHLRRGFSGAGYHYYIRKDGSIKSLRPVDKSGAHARGYI' A
#
# COMPACT_ATOMS: atom_id res chain seq x y z
N MET A 1 -17.49 3.31 -11.20
CA MET A 1 -16.28 3.93 -10.60
C MET A 1 -16.60 4.30 -9.17
N ARG A 2 -15.74 3.94 -8.21
CA ARG A 2 -15.94 4.27 -6.79
C ARG A 2 -15.69 5.76 -6.57
N LYS A 3 -16.51 6.43 -5.76
CA LYS A 3 -16.24 7.81 -5.33
C LYS A 3 -15.08 7.79 -4.34
N ILE A 4 -14.07 8.62 -4.57
CA ILE A 4 -12.89 8.76 -3.71
C ILE A 4 -12.80 10.23 -3.32
N ASP A 5 -12.98 10.50 -2.04
CA ASP A 5 -12.99 11.88 -1.51
C ASP A 5 -11.64 12.29 -0.92
N LEU A 6 -10.76 11.32 -0.59
CA LEU A 6 -9.50 11.54 0.11
C LEU A 6 -8.36 10.71 -0.48
N ILE A 7 -7.15 11.27 -0.42
CA ILE A 7 -5.89 10.55 -0.64
C ILE A 7 -5.16 10.51 0.71
N VAL A 8 -4.87 9.31 1.19
CA VAL A 8 -4.17 9.11 2.47
C VAL A 8 -2.73 8.69 2.20
N LEU A 9 -1.77 9.48 2.67
CA LEU A 9 -0.35 9.22 2.52
C LEU A 9 0.21 8.51 3.77
N HIS A 10 0.99 7.45 3.56
CA HIS A 10 1.67 6.69 4.61
C HIS A 10 3.14 6.46 4.24
N CYS A 11 3.93 6.03 5.23
CA CYS A 11 5.27 5.49 4.99
C CYS A 11 5.34 4.02 5.42
N SER A 12 6.29 3.28 4.86
CA SER A 12 6.51 1.85 5.18
C SER A 12 7.14 1.61 6.56
N ALA A 13 7.56 2.67 7.26
CA ALA A 13 8.35 2.59 8.50
C ALA A 13 9.60 1.70 8.38
N THR A 14 10.18 1.64 7.18
CA THR A 14 11.40 0.88 6.89
C THR A 14 12.62 1.76 7.03
N ARG A 15 13.74 1.20 7.51
CA ARG A 15 15.01 1.90 7.59
C ARG A 15 15.47 2.42 6.22
N ALA A 16 16.16 3.55 6.21
CA ALA A 16 16.63 4.19 4.98
C ALA A 16 17.66 3.34 4.21
N ASP A 17 18.41 2.48 4.88
CA ASP A 17 19.39 1.56 4.29
C ASP A 17 18.75 0.29 3.68
N ARG A 18 17.45 0.07 3.90
CA ARG A 18 16.74 -1.13 3.45
C ARG A 18 16.00 -0.88 2.13
N CYS A 19 16.29 -1.70 1.12
CA CYS A 19 15.47 -1.76 -0.09
C CYS A 19 14.23 -2.64 0.15
N TYR A 20 13.15 -2.05 0.68
CA TYR A 20 11.91 -2.78 0.99
C TYR A 20 10.94 -2.80 -0.19
N THR A 21 10.82 -3.91 -0.90
CA THR A 21 10.09 -4.04 -2.18
C THR A 21 8.57 -4.09 -2.05
N GLU A 22 7.86 -3.92 -3.16
CA GLU A 22 6.43 -4.20 -3.25
C GLU A 22 6.11 -5.66 -2.88
N TYR A 23 7.00 -6.59 -3.20
CA TYR A 23 6.87 -8.00 -2.84
C TYR A 23 6.97 -8.19 -1.32
N ASP A 24 7.94 -7.53 -0.68
CA ASP A 24 8.09 -7.56 0.78
C ASP A 24 6.84 -6.98 1.46
N LEU A 25 6.35 -5.84 0.97
CA LEU A 25 5.14 -5.17 1.46
C LEU A 25 3.90 -6.06 1.35
N ILE A 26 3.72 -6.73 0.21
CA ILE A 26 2.61 -7.67 0.02
C ILE A 26 2.74 -8.85 0.97
N THR A 27 3.94 -9.42 1.08
CA THR A 27 4.23 -10.56 1.96
C THR A 27 3.90 -10.24 3.41
N ASP A 28 4.32 -9.08 3.91
CA ASP A 28 4.05 -8.67 5.29
C ASP A 28 2.57 -8.38 5.52
N HIS A 29 1.85 -7.81 4.55
CA HIS A 29 0.39 -7.65 4.66
C HIS A 29 -0.35 -8.99 4.66
N LEU A 30 0.05 -9.94 3.80
CA LEU A 30 -0.52 -11.29 3.79
C LEU A 30 -0.30 -11.99 5.15
N ARG A 31 0.91 -11.86 5.73
CA ARG A 31 1.22 -12.38 7.08
C ARG A 31 0.37 -11.75 8.19
N ARG A 32 -0.09 -10.52 8.00
CA ARG A 32 -1.04 -9.83 8.91
C ARG A 32 -2.50 -10.22 8.68
N GLY A 33 -2.78 -11.16 7.77
CA GLY A 33 -4.12 -11.63 7.45
C GLY A 33 -4.88 -10.76 6.44
N PHE A 34 -4.19 -9.85 5.74
CA PHE A 34 -4.84 -9.08 4.67
C PHE A 34 -4.95 -9.94 3.41
N SER A 35 -5.87 -9.62 2.51
CA SER A 35 -6.04 -10.31 1.22
C SER A 35 -5.01 -9.92 0.14
N GLY A 36 -3.98 -9.16 0.51
CA GLY A 36 -2.96 -8.62 -0.39
C GLY A 36 -2.43 -7.29 0.15
N ALA A 37 -1.87 -6.46 -0.73
CA ALA A 37 -1.45 -5.11 -0.35
C ALA A 37 -2.61 -4.31 0.28
N GLY A 38 -2.34 -3.66 1.41
CA GLY A 38 -3.27 -2.73 2.03
C GLY A 38 -3.40 -1.40 1.30
N TYR A 39 -2.42 -1.02 0.48
CA TYR A 39 -2.35 0.26 -0.24
C TYR A 39 -2.69 0.10 -1.74
N HIS A 40 -3.12 1.21 -2.36
CA HIS A 40 -3.36 1.27 -3.81
C HIS A 40 -2.08 1.50 -4.62
N TYR A 41 -1.18 2.34 -4.10
CA TYR A 41 0.08 2.67 -4.74
C TYR A 41 1.23 2.55 -3.75
N TYR A 42 2.41 2.22 -4.27
CA TYR A 42 3.65 2.22 -3.49
C TYR A 42 4.77 2.87 -4.29
N ILE A 43 5.39 3.90 -3.70
CA ILE A 43 6.50 4.64 -4.32
C ILE A 43 7.80 4.06 -3.77
N ARG A 44 8.63 3.56 -4.68
CA ARG A 44 9.94 2.97 -4.37
C ARG A 44 10.99 4.07 -4.20
N LYS A 45 12.14 3.73 -3.61
CA LYS A 45 13.24 4.69 -3.39
C LYS A 45 13.83 5.26 -4.68
N ASP A 46 13.70 4.54 -5.79
CA ASP A 46 14.11 4.99 -7.12
C ASP A 46 13.06 5.89 -7.80
N GLY A 47 11.95 6.20 -7.11
CA GLY A 47 10.85 7.01 -7.64
C GLY A 47 9.83 6.22 -8.45
N SER A 48 10.05 4.93 -8.72
CA SER A 48 9.08 4.11 -9.46
C SER A 48 7.79 3.93 -8.66
N ILE A 49 6.65 4.02 -9.35
CA ILE A 49 5.32 3.85 -8.77
C ILE A 49 4.83 2.44 -9.10
N LYS A 50 4.43 1.70 -8.07
CA LYS A 50 3.84 0.37 -8.19
C LYS A 50 2.35 0.47 -7.93
N SER A 51 1.55 0.06 -8.91
CA SER A 51 0.11 -0.14 -8.76
C SER A 51 -0.12 -1.48 -8.06
N LEU A 52 -0.74 -1.45 -6.88
CA LEU A 52 -0.95 -2.62 -6.04
C LEU A 52 -2.43 -3.00 -6.01
N ARG A 53 -3.17 -2.65 -4.95
CA ARG A 53 -4.59 -2.94 -4.87
C ARG A 53 -5.37 -2.06 -5.85
N PRO A 54 -6.25 -2.62 -6.69
CA PRO A 54 -7.10 -1.83 -7.59
C PRO A 54 -7.91 -0.76 -6.83
N VAL A 55 -8.01 0.46 -7.38
CA VAL A 55 -8.66 1.62 -6.74
C VAL A 55 -10.19 1.48 -6.63
N ASP A 56 -10.78 0.60 -7.42
CA ASP A 56 -12.19 0.21 -7.36
C ASP A 56 -12.49 -0.75 -6.20
N LYS A 57 -11.48 -1.38 -5.60
CA LYS A 57 -11.60 -2.18 -4.38
C LYS A 57 -11.22 -1.34 -3.17
N SER A 58 -11.85 -1.57 -2.02
CA SER A 58 -11.46 -0.85 -0.80
C SER A 58 -10.08 -1.30 -0.29
N GLY A 59 -9.28 -0.34 0.17
CA GLY A 59 -7.97 -0.53 0.80
C GLY A 59 -8.05 -1.14 2.21
N ALA A 60 -6.88 -1.41 2.78
CA ALA A 60 -6.71 -1.81 4.19
C ALA A 60 -5.63 -0.95 4.88
N HIS A 61 -5.58 0.34 4.52
CA HIS A 61 -4.53 1.26 4.94
C HIS A 61 -4.98 2.30 6.00
N ALA A 62 -6.26 2.68 6.02
CA ALA A 62 -6.80 3.68 6.94
C ALA A 62 -8.18 3.26 7.46
N ARG A 63 -8.24 2.72 8.69
CA ARG A 63 -9.50 2.29 9.30
C ARG A 63 -10.47 3.47 9.44
N GLY A 64 -11.73 3.27 9.05
CA GLY A 64 -12.76 4.31 9.04
C GLY A 64 -12.85 5.12 7.75
N TYR A 65 -11.91 4.91 6.83
CA TYR A 65 -11.87 5.55 5.51
C TYR A 65 -11.87 4.45 4.44
N ILE A 66 -13.07 4.04 4.03
CA ILE A 66 -13.29 2.89 3.15
C ILE A 66 -13.23 3.32 1.71
#